data_AF-A0A7D7RYK6-F1
#
_entry.id   AF-A0A7D7RYK6-F1
#
_cell.length_a   1.000
_cell.length_b   1.000
_cell.length_c   1.000
_cell.angle_alpha   90.00
_cell.angle_beta   90.00
_cell.angle_gamma   90.00
#
_symmetry.space_group_name_H-M   'P 1'
#
loop_
_entity.id
_entity.type
_entity.pdbx_description
1 polymer ?
#
loop_
_entity_poly.entity_id
_entity_poly.type
_entity_poly.pdbx_seq_one_letter_code
_entity_poly.pdbx_strand_id
1 'polypeptide(L)'
;MKKPILLTTLLIVILLISFFYYNHRQNETAAFNYAKEFVVNEYNESTNLSPGGTRYDFGRGNYFVIVQNQQEKKYYLEVKLDDDKNLVSIQDNTGDVIESGQ
;
A
#
# COMPACT_ATOMS: atom_id res chain seq x y z
N MET A 1 -2.30 -23.72 -40.11
CA MET A 1 -3.15 -22.73 -39.42
C MET A 1 -3.05 -22.95 -37.91
N LYS A 2 -2.13 -22.28 -37.19
CA LYS A 2 -1.99 -22.35 -35.72
C LYS A 2 -1.80 -20.98 -35.05
N LYS A 3 -1.84 -19.89 -35.83
CA LYS A 3 -1.55 -18.53 -35.38
C LYS A 3 -2.63 -17.85 -34.51
N PRO A 4 -3.95 -18.15 -34.61
CA PRO A 4 -4.93 -17.40 -33.80
C PRO A 4 -4.86 -17.76 -32.31
N ILE A 5 -4.56 -19.02 -31.98
CA ILE A 5 -4.48 -19.50 -30.59
C ILE A 5 -3.37 -18.78 -29.82
N LEU A 6 -2.20 -18.56 -30.45
CA LEU A 6 -1.09 -17.87 -29.80
C LEU A 6 -1.42 -16.39 -29.50
N LEU A 7 -2.16 -15.73 -30.40
CA LEU A 7 -2.61 -14.36 -30.22
C LEU A 7 -3.66 -14.24 -29.11
N THR A 8 -4.62 -15.16 -29.07
CA THR A 8 -5.66 -15.19 -28.02
C THR A 8 -5.06 -15.48 -26.65
N THR A 9 -4.14 -16.44 -26.54
CA THR A 9 -3.45 -16.73 -25.28
C THR A 9 -2.63 -15.53 -24.81
N LEU A 10 -1.92 -14.85 -25.71
CA LEU A 10 -1.16 -13.65 -25.35
C LEU A 10 -2.07 -12.53 -24.84
N LEU A 11 -3.22 -12.32 -25.47
CA LEU A 11 -4.21 -11.34 -25.03
C LEU A 11 -4.70 -11.63 -23.61
N ILE A 12 -5.02 -12.90 -23.31
CA ILE A 12 -5.48 -13.31 -21.97
C ILE A 12 -4.40 -13.04 -20.92
N VAL A 13 -3.14 -13.37 -21.21
CA VAL A 13 -2.03 -13.12 -20.29
C VAL A 13 -1.86 -11.62 -20.01
N ILE A 14 -1.94 -10.77 -21.04
CA ILE A 14 -1.87 -9.31 -20.87
C ILE A 14 -3.01 -8.82 -19.98
N LEU A 15 -4.24 -9.26 -20.24
CA LEU A 15 -5.42 -8.88 -19.44
C LEU A 15 -5.27 -9.29 -17.97
N LEU A 16 -4.77 -10.50 -17.71
CA LEU A 16 -4.52 -10.98 -16.35
C LEU A 16 -3.45 -10.13 -15.64
N ILE A 17 -2.33 -9.86 -16.30
CA ILE A 17 -1.26 -9.01 -15.72
C ILE A 17 -1.80 -7.62 -15.41
N SER A 18 -2.54 -7.01 -16.34
CA SER A 18 -3.17 -5.70 -16.13
C SER A 18 -4.17 -5.72 -14.98
N PHE A 19 -4.98 -6.79 -14.86
CA PHE A 19 -5.91 -6.96 -13.76
C PHE A 19 -5.21 -7.04 -12.40
N PHE A 20 -4.18 -7.89 -12.28
CA PHE A 20 -3.41 -8.01 -11.05
C PHE A 20 -2.67 -6.72 -10.69
N TYR A 21 -2.08 -6.04 -11.68
CA TYR A 21 -1.43 -4.76 -11.49
C TYR A 21 -2.41 -3.70 -10.97
N TYR A 22 -3.58 -3.60 -11.58
CA TYR A 22 -4.61 -2.64 -11.17
C TYR A 22 -5.12 -2.92 -9.75
N ASN A 23 -5.41 -4.19 -9.44
CA ASN A 23 -5.86 -4.56 -8.10
C ASN A 23 -4.80 -4.27 -7.03
N HIS A 24 -3.53 -4.55 -7.33
CA HIS A 24 -2.42 -4.22 -6.44
C HIS A 24 -2.34 -2.72 -6.16
N ARG A 25 -2.44 -1.87 -7.19
CA ARG A 25 -2.44 -0.41 -7.04
C ARG A 25 -3.64 0.10 -6.23
N GLN A 26 -4.81 -0.52 -6.40
CA GLN A 26 -5.97 -0.19 -5.57
C GLN A 26 -5.73 -0.51 -4.09
N ASN A 27 -5.13 -1.67 -3.79
CA ASN A 27 -4.83 -2.05 -2.42
C ASN A 27 -3.77 -1.13 -1.79
N GLU A 28 -2.71 -0.78 -2.52
CA GLU A 28 -1.71 0.20 -2.06
C GLU A 28 -2.36 1.56 -1.74
N THR A 29 -3.28 2.01 -2.61
CA THR A 29 -4.01 3.27 -2.41
C THR A 29 -4.92 3.21 -1.18
N ALA A 30 -5.65 2.11 -1.00
CA ALA A 30 -6.49 1.91 0.19
C ALA A 30 -5.65 1.88 1.47
N ALA A 31 -4.56 1.12 1.48
CA ALA A 31 -3.63 1.06 2.62
C ALA A 31 -3.06 2.45 2.95
N PHE A 32 -2.66 3.22 1.95
CA PHE A 32 -2.19 4.59 2.15
C PHE A 32 -3.29 5.50 2.73
N ASN A 33 -4.53 5.40 2.26
CA ASN A 33 -5.62 6.24 2.78
C ASN A 33 -5.93 5.94 4.24
N TYR A 34 -5.98 4.67 4.65
CA TYR A 34 -6.16 4.31 6.06
C TYR A 34 -4.98 4.76 6.92
N ALA A 35 -3.75 4.56 6.44
CA ALA A 35 -2.55 5.04 7.12
C ALA A 35 -2.57 6.56 7.30
N LYS A 36 -2.96 7.29 6.26
CA LYS A 36 -3.08 8.75 6.28
C LYS A 36 -4.10 9.21 7.31
N GLU A 37 -5.28 8.60 7.33
CA GLU A 37 -6.33 8.92 8.30
C GLU A 37 -5.88 8.65 9.74
N PHE A 38 -5.20 7.52 9.96
CA PHE A 38 -4.59 7.19 11.25
C PHE A 38 -3.60 8.28 11.69
N VAL A 39 -2.68 8.71 10.83
CA VAL A 39 -1.69 9.75 11.17
C VAL A 39 -2.35 11.09 11.52
N VAL A 40 -3.39 11.49 10.77
CA VAL A 40 -4.15 12.72 11.06
C VAL A 40 -4.74 12.66 12.47
N ASN A 41 -5.33 11.52 12.85
CA ASN A 41 -6.03 11.38 14.12
C ASN A 41 -5.07 11.16 15.30
N GLU A 42 -4.09 10.27 15.17
CA GLU A 42 -3.22 9.86 16.26
C GLU A 42 -2.14 10.91 16.56
N TYR A 43 -1.60 11.55 15.52
CA TYR A 43 -0.53 12.54 15.64
C TYR A 43 -1.00 13.99 15.53
N ASN A 44 -2.31 14.22 15.40
CA ASN A 44 -2.91 15.54 15.14
C ASN A 44 -2.25 16.27 13.94
N GLU A 45 -1.89 15.51 12.91
CA GLU A 45 -1.30 16.05 11.69
C GLU A 45 -2.34 16.70 10.78
N SER A 46 -1.90 17.61 9.90
CA SER A 46 -2.78 18.15 8.86
C SER A 46 -3.16 17.08 7.84
N THR A 47 -4.25 17.25 7.11
CA THR A 47 -4.63 16.33 6.01
C THR A 47 -3.71 16.41 4.79
N ASN A 48 -2.77 17.36 4.76
CA ASN A 48 -1.82 17.54 3.67
C ASN A 48 -0.61 16.60 3.84
N LEU A 49 -0.88 15.30 3.74
CA LEU A 49 0.10 14.22 3.83
C LEU A 49 0.28 13.58 2.46
N SER A 50 1.52 13.24 2.14
CA SER A 50 1.93 12.60 0.89
C SER A 50 2.45 11.17 1.14
N PRO A 51 2.41 10.30 0.11
CA PRO A 51 3.01 8.98 0.20
C PRO A 51 4.53 9.07 0.13
N GLY A 52 5.20 8.62 1.20
CA GLY A 52 6.66 8.38 1.20
C GLY A 52 7.06 7.01 0.65
N GLY A 53 6.07 6.13 0.44
CA GLY A 53 6.24 4.79 -0.10
C GLY A 53 5.17 3.83 0.41
N THR A 54 4.83 2.82 -0.38
CA THR A 54 3.94 1.73 0.03
C THR A 54 4.50 0.45 -0.58
N ARG A 55 4.67 -0.60 0.24
CA ARG A 55 5.13 -1.91 -0.21
C ARG A 55 4.31 -2.99 0.46
N TYR A 56 4.02 -4.06 -0.26
CA TYR A 56 3.38 -5.23 0.31
C TYR A 56 4.42 -6.20 0.88
N ASP A 57 4.28 -6.57 2.15
CA ASP A 57 5.04 -7.65 2.77
C ASP A 57 4.26 -8.96 2.62
N PHE A 58 4.69 -9.77 1.66
CA PHE A 58 4.10 -11.07 1.37
C PHE A 58 4.21 -12.06 2.55
N GLY A 59 5.20 -11.91 3.43
CA GLY A 59 5.41 -12.82 4.56
C GLY A 59 4.39 -12.62 5.67
N ARG A 60 3.93 -11.37 5.87
CA ARG A 60 2.99 -11.01 6.96
C ARG A 60 1.59 -10.69 6.46
N GLY A 61 1.41 -10.52 5.15
CA GLY A 61 0.12 -10.21 4.54
C GLY A 61 -0.35 -8.80 4.88
N ASN A 62 0.56 -7.84 4.94
CA ASN A 62 0.27 -6.45 5.27
C ASN A 62 1.05 -5.49 4.36
N TYR A 63 0.59 -4.24 4.34
CA TYR A 63 1.21 -3.16 3.59
C TYR A 63 2.06 -2.33 4.56
N PHE A 64 3.35 -2.23 4.30
CA PHE A 64 4.19 -1.24 4.95
C PHE A 64 4.02 0.09 4.22
N VAL A 65 3.50 1.09 4.93
CA VAL A 65 3.14 2.40 4.41
C VAL A 65 3.98 3.46 5.11
N ILE A 66 4.59 4.34 4.31
CA ILE A 66 5.27 5.53 4.79
C ILE A 66 4.40 6.72 4.45
N VAL A 67 3.92 7.42 5.47
CA VAL A 67 3.18 8.68 5.33
C VAL A 67 4.13 9.82 5.67
N GLN A 68 4.16 10.86 4.84
CA GLN A 68 5.08 11.98 5.00
C GLN A 68 4.33 13.31 5.06
N ASN A 69 4.71 14.19 5.99
CA ASN A 69 4.18 15.55 6.05
C ASN A 69 5.05 16.52 5.22
N GLN A 70 4.64 17.78 5.12
CA GLN A 70 5.38 18.80 4.35
C GLN A 70 6.76 19.15 4.90
N GLN A 71 7.04 18.80 6.17
CA GLN A 71 8.33 19.01 6.84
C GLN A 71 9.23 17.77 6.74
N GLU A 72 8.88 16.82 5.88
CA GLU A 72 9.58 15.55 5.70
C GLU A 72 9.59 14.63 6.93
N LYS A 73 8.74 14.90 7.93
CA LYS A 73 8.50 13.94 9.01
C LYS A 73 7.79 12.73 8.43
N LYS A 74 8.31 11.54 8.73
CA LYS A 74 7.81 10.25 8.24
C LYS A 74 7.17 9.45 9.37
N TYR A 75 6.05 8.83 9.03
CA TYR A 75 5.29 7.91 9.88
C TYR A 75 5.32 6.53 9.23
N TYR A 76 5.63 5.50 10.01
CA TYR A 76 5.87 4.15 9.51
C TYR A 76 4.79 3.22 10.05
N LEU A 77 3.89 2.80 9.17
CA LEU A 77 2.70 2.05 9.54
C LEU A 77 2.65 0.71 8.80
N GLU A 78 2.16 -0.32 9.47
CA GLU A 78 1.78 -1.59 8.85
C GLU A 78 0.26 -1.68 8.80
N VAL A 79 -0.31 -1.69 7.60
CA VAL A 79 -1.76 -1.73 7.35
C VAL A 79 -2.17 -3.09 6.82
N LYS A 80 -3.07 -3.75 7.52
CA LYS A 80 -3.67 -5.01 7.07
C LYS A 80 -5.06 -4.74 6.49
N LEU A 81 -5.27 -5.25 5.29
CA LEU A 81 -6.55 -5.18 4.58
C LEU A 81 -7.13 -6.59 4.44
N ASP A 82 -8.45 -6.69 4.36
CA ASP A 82 -9.13 -7.91 3.90
C ASP A 82 -9.22 -7.94 2.36
N ASP A 83 -9.82 -9.00 1.82
CA ASP A 83 -9.96 -9.19 0.36
C ASP A 83 -10.86 -8.13 -0.30
N ASP A 84 -11.77 -7.52 0.47
CA ASP A 84 -12.67 -6.44 0.06
C ASP A 84 -12.05 -5.04 0.28
N LYS A 85 -10.78 -4.98 0.69
CA LYS A 85 -9.99 -3.75 0.95
C LYS A 85 -10.50 -2.97 2.16
N ASN A 86 -11.23 -3.61 3.07
CA ASN A 86 -11.57 -3.03 4.36
C ASN A 86 -10.37 -3.12 5.30
N LEU A 87 -10.31 -2.16 6.23
CA LEU A 87 -9.26 -2.15 7.24
C LEU A 87 -9.47 -3.27 8.26
N VAL A 88 -8.44 -4.10 8.44
CA VAL A 88 -8.40 -5.13 9.49
C VAL A 88 -7.64 -4.62 10.70
N SER A 89 -6.47 -4.02 10.49
CA SER A 89 -5.64 -3.47 11.57
C SER A 89 -4.60 -2.48 11.05
N ILE A 90 -4.19 -1.55 11.92
CA ILE A 90 -3.01 -0.70 11.72
C ILE A 90 -2.07 -0.94 12.90
N GLN A 91 -0.80 -1.19 12.61
CA GLN A 91 0.27 -1.20 13.60
C GLN A 91 1.17 0.01 13.34
N ASP A 92 1.44 0.78 14.39
CA ASP A 92 2.32 1.94 14.32
C ASP A 92 3.72 1.59 14.78
N ASN A 93 4.68 1.73 13.88
CA ASN A 93 6.10 1.45 14.11
C ASN A 93 6.94 2.75 14.07
N THR A 94 6.30 3.92 14.12
CA THR A 94 7.00 5.21 13.96
C THR A 94 8.03 5.45 15.07
N GLY A 95 7.73 5.04 16.31
CA GLY A 95 8.67 5.15 17.44
C GLY A 95 9.89 4.23 17.29
N ASP A 96 9.66 2.95 16.98
CA ASP A 96 10.71 1.93 16.91
C ASP A 96 11.80 2.23 15.87
N VAL A 97 11.40 2.85 14.74
CA VAL A 97 12.33 3.22 13.65
C VAL A 97 13.22 4.40 14.05
N ILE A 98 12.72 5.33 14.88
CA ILE A 98 13.51 6.47 15.35
C ILE A 98 14.57 6.01 16.36
N GLU A 99 14.23 5.05 17.23
CA GLU A 99 15.16 4.50 18.23
C GLU A 99 16.25 3.63 17.61
N SER A 100 15.95 2.91 16.52
CA SER A 100 16.91 2.04 15.82
C SER A 100 17.91 2.81 14.95
N GLY A 101 17.70 4.11 14.74
CA GLY A 101 18.54 4.98 13.91
C GLY A 101 19.54 5.83 14.70
N GLN A 102 19.61 5.67 16.03
CA GLN A 102 20.63 6.26 16.92
C GLN A 102 21.69 5.22 17.31
#